data_AF-A0AAD7U5R6-F1
#
_entry.id   AF-A0AAD7U5R6-F1
#
_cell.length_a   1.000
_cell.length_b   1.000
_cell.length_c   1.000
_cell.angle_alpha   90.00
_cell.angle_beta   90.00
_cell.angle_gamma   90.00
#
_symmetry.space_group_name_H-M   'P 1'
#
loop_
_entity.id
_entity.type
_entity.pdbx_description
1 polymer ?
#
loop_
_entity_poly.entity_id
_entity_poly.type
_entity_poly.pdbx_seq_one_letter_code
_entity_poly.pdbx_strand_id
1 'polypeptide(L)'
;MSDGSGKRLDPAGSQDINIALTQNGQRGLDALPHELINLVFAYTSYHKATIVACTLVSRSWRALSAPHLFSSLTVVRRASFADFEEFLDEHPHIAGCIRQLDLKHAVSPRVAMTYAALARLSKKLPGLQVLRLRRLWLLDLDSGPSSNSTTISTTSRSRLKSLVLNECFTHNNALPSLAMGTLHSIFDMFPADSISLRYLTVAAIPKLSPGPGPQNQWNQLETHTLTVQHVHAQYLLPTDALPARPAAQCLHSFQARPTPGPHMQNGEPLYVLSELLRCIGGERLRYLEIPLIMGPQLCPLENKPGYGCVLHLNARCNPESFTFQLHVPLPRTFSEPTIRRTEGHYIRDVPLSAVMVAYLPRLPSTIRTYTLRFLDAHSPAHLEKTDLERLDGALLERFPSLATLRVVFPDTASLRQYTQAVIRGMPKCGQQRLVSIVEWTEMQDLADW
;
A
#
# COMPACT_ATOMS: atom_id res chain seq x y z
N MET A 1 -50.76 65.55 -58.96
CA MET A 1 -50.08 66.78 -58.51
C MET A 1 -49.84 66.65 -57.02
N SER A 2 -48.65 67.05 -56.56
CA SER A 2 -48.05 66.83 -55.22
C SER A 2 -47.51 65.41 -55.05
N ASP A 3 -46.26 65.06 -55.38
CA ASP A 3 -44.94 65.64 -55.07
C ASP A 3 -44.46 65.38 -53.63
N GLY A 4 -43.21 64.93 -53.49
CA GLY A 4 -42.48 65.01 -52.22
C GLY A 4 -41.84 63.75 -51.63
N SER A 5 -40.68 63.37 -52.17
CA SER A 5 -39.45 63.12 -51.38
C SER A 5 -39.46 62.05 -50.27
N GLY A 6 -38.95 60.85 -50.59
CA GLY A 6 -38.45 59.87 -49.64
C GLY A 6 -37.00 59.47 -49.96
N LYS A 7 -36.06 59.94 -49.14
CA LYS A 7 -34.60 59.75 -49.24
C LYS A 7 -34.18 58.29 -49.40
N ARG A 8 -33.33 58.06 -50.41
CA ARG A 8 -32.52 56.86 -50.62
C ARG A 8 -31.38 56.86 -49.60
N LEU A 9 -31.36 55.87 -48.71
CA LEU A 9 -30.22 55.53 -47.86
C LEU A 9 -29.50 54.36 -48.53
N ASP A 10 -28.30 54.60 -49.02
CA ASP A 10 -27.38 53.54 -49.44
C ASP A 10 -26.88 52.80 -48.19
N PRO A 11 -27.05 51.47 -48.07
CA PRO A 11 -26.33 50.73 -47.07
C PRO A 11 -24.86 50.65 -47.49
N ALA A 12 -24.04 51.30 -46.66
CA ALA A 12 -22.59 51.20 -46.66
C ALA A 12 -22.12 49.75 -46.78
N GLY A 13 -21.00 49.60 -47.46
CA GLY A 13 -20.39 48.31 -47.80
C GLY A 13 -20.32 47.37 -46.61
N SER A 14 -21.10 46.31 -46.71
CA SER A 14 -20.79 45.05 -46.05
C SER A 14 -19.56 44.47 -46.76
N GLN A 15 -18.38 44.97 -46.38
CA GLN A 15 -17.11 44.30 -46.67
C GLN A 15 -17.17 42.90 -46.07
N ASP A 16 -17.51 41.94 -46.93
CA ASP A 16 -16.80 40.68 -47.14
C ASP A 16 -15.84 40.27 -46.02
N ILE A 17 -16.40 40.01 -44.83
CA ILE A 17 -16.01 38.81 -44.09
C ILE A 17 -16.75 37.66 -44.76
N ASN A 18 -16.43 37.44 -46.04
CA ASN A 18 -16.81 36.24 -46.77
C ASN A 18 -16.06 35.08 -46.11
N ILE A 19 -16.70 34.51 -45.10
CA ILE A 19 -17.03 33.09 -44.99
C ILE A 19 -16.25 32.22 -46.01
N ALA A 20 -14.94 32.10 -45.81
CA ALA A 20 -14.12 31.02 -46.40
C ALA A 20 -14.14 29.78 -45.48
N LEU A 21 -15.28 29.51 -44.85
CA LEU A 21 -15.49 28.35 -43.96
C LEU A 21 -16.41 27.28 -44.57
N THR A 22 -17.03 27.52 -45.72
CA THR A 22 -18.09 26.65 -46.27
C THR A 22 -17.64 25.70 -47.39
N GLN A 23 -16.34 25.51 -47.61
CA GLN A 23 -15.81 24.42 -48.47
C GLN A 23 -14.99 23.36 -47.71
N ASN A 24 -14.91 23.42 -46.38
CA ASN A 24 -14.31 22.35 -45.54
C ASN A 24 -15.33 21.30 -45.11
N GLY A 25 -16.03 20.72 -46.10
CA GLY A 25 -17.22 19.87 -45.93
C GLY A 25 -17.06 18.53 -45.20
N GLN A 26 -15.88 18.22 -44.64
CA GLN A 26 -15.67 17.05 -43.77
C GLN A 26 -14.56 17.32 -42.75
N ARG A 27 -14.80 18.18 -41.75
CA ARG A 27 -14.05 18.09 -40.48
C ARG A 27 -14.75 17.10 -39.56
N GLY A 28 -14.77 15.84 -39.98
CA GLY A 28 -15.25 14.73 -39.14
C GLY A 28 -14.36 14.56 -37.91
N LEU A 29 -14.75 13.68 -36.99
CA LEU A 29 -13.96 13.33 -35.79
C LEU A 29 -12.52 12.89 -36.13
N ASP A 30 -12.26 12.48 -37.37
CA ASP A 30 -10.93 12.15 -37.88
C ASP A 30 -9.98 13.37 -37.99
N ALA A 31 -10.49 14.60 -37.90
CA ALA A 31 -9.70 15.83 -37.86
C ALA A 31 -9.19 16.18 -36.45
N LEU A 32 -9.59 15.43 -35.41
CA LEU A 32 -9.15 15.68 -34.04
C LEU A 32 -7.71 15.14 -33.86
N PRO A 33 -6.79 15.92 -33.27
CA PRO A 33 -5.47 15.42 -32.91
C PRO A 33 -5.55 14.16 -32.02
N HIS A 34 -4.68 13.19 -32.29
CA HIS A 34 -4.68 11.90 -31.57
C HIS A 34 -4.47 12.07 -30.06
N GLU A 35 -3.77 13.14 -29.64
CA GLU A 35 -3.54 13.49 -28.23
C GLU A 35 -4.87 13.77 -27.51
N LEU A 36 -5.78 14.49 -28.16
CA LEU A 36 -7.10 14.80 -27.59
C LEU A 36 -7.97 13.55 -27.49
N ILE A 37 -7.94 12.69 -28.51
CA ILE A 37 -8.65 11.40 -28.47
C ILE A 37 -8.08 10.51 -27.36
N ASN A 38 -6.76 10.47 -27.19
CA ASN A 38 -6.11 9.74 -26.11
C ASN A 38 -6.48 10.27 -24.72
N LEU A 39 -6.64 11.58 -24.54
CA LEU A 39 -7.14 12.16 -23.29
C LEU A 39 -8.59 11.73 -23.01
N VAL A 40 -9.44 11.70 -24.04
CA VAL A 40 -10.82 11.18 -23.91
C VAL A 40 -10.82 9.71 -23.49
N PHE A 41 -9.96 8.88 -24.09
CA PHE A 41 -9.84 7.47 -23.69
C PHE A 41 -9.23 7.28 -22.30
N ALA A 42 -8.26 8.11 -21.91
CA ALA A 42 -7.70 8.08 -20.57
C ALA A 42 -8.77 8.37 -19.51
N TYR A 43 -9.63 9.37 -19.75
CA TYR A 43 -10.75 9.70 -18.87
C TYR A 43 -11.83 8.60 -18.84
N THR A 44 -12.10 7.95 -19.97
CA THR A 44 -13.10 6.87 -20.09
C THR A 44 -12.57 5.47 -19.79
N SER A 45 -11.29 5.33 -19.38
CA SER A 45 -10.61 4.05 -19.13
C SER A 45 -11.30 3.14 -18.11
N TYR A 46 -12.07 3.73 -17.19
CA TYR A 46 -12.89 3.01 -16.22
C TYR A 46 -14.15 2.35 -16.84
N HIS A 47 -14.64 2.86 -17.97
CA HIS A 47 -15.81 2.35 -18.67
C HIS A 47 -15.41 1.50 -19.89
N LYS A 48 -14.92 0.28 -19.64
CA LYS A 48 -14.46 -0.64 -20.70
C LYS A 48 -15.49 -0.86 -21.81
N ALA A 49 -16.79 -0.91 -21.48
CA ALA A 49 -17.86 -1.04 -22.47
C ALA A 49 -17.89 0.12 -23.47
N THR A 50 -17.67 1.35 -23.01
CA THR A 50 -17.58 2.54 -23.88
C THR A 50 -16.37 2.44 -24.80
N ILE A 51 -15.21 2.04 -24.28
CA ILE A 51 -14.01 1.85 -25.11
C ILE A 51 -14.23 0.76 -26.15
N VAL A 52 -14.89 -0.34 -25.80
CA VAL A 52 -15.27 -1.38 -26.76
C VAL A 52 -16.19 -0.82 -27.84
N ALA A 53 -17.21 -0.04 -27.50
CA ALA A 53 -18.07 0.61 -28.49
C ALA A 53 -17.27 1.54 -29.42
N CYS A 54 -16.30 2.27 -28.88
CA CYS A 54 -15.39 3.12 -29.66
C CYS A 54 -14.55 2.32 -30.68
N THR A 55 -14.20 1.06 -30.41
CA THR A 55 -13.49 0.22 -31.39
C THR A 55 -14.31 -0.14 -32.63
N LEU A 56 -15.64 0.08 -32.57
CA LEU A 56 -16.58 -0.19 -33.65
C LEU A 56 -16.85 1.04 -34.52
N VAL A 57 -16.44 2.24 -34.09
CA VAL A 57 -16.69 3.51 -34.80
C VAL A 57 -15.93 3.58 -36.12
N SER A 58 -14.61 3.37 -36.08
CA SER A 58 -13.75 3.36 -37.27
C SER A 58 -12.46 2.58 -37.03
N ARG A 59 -11.67 2.33 -38.08
CA ARG A 59 -10.35 1.69 -37.95
C ARG A 59 -9.36 2.54 -37.16
N SER A 60 -9.39 3.87 -37.34
CA SER A 60 -8.55 4.81 -36.58
C SER A 60 -8.91 4.77 -35.09
N TRP A 61 -10.21 4.86 -34.79
CA TRP A 61 -10.70 4.75 -33.41
C TRP A 61 -10.35 3.42 -32.76
N ARG A 62 -10.41 2.30 -33.51
CA ARG A 62 -9.94 0.99 -33.03
C ARG A 62 -8.45 1.01 -32.68
N ALA A 63 -7.61 1.56 -33.54
CA ALA A 63 -6.17 1.63 -33.29
C ALA A 63 -5.84 2.49 -32.06
N LEU A 64 -6.54 3.62 -31.89
CA LEU A 64 -6.35 4.53 -30.75
C LEU A 64 -6.94 3.99 -29.44
N SER A 65 -8.06 3.26 -29.49
CA SER A 65 -8.71 2.70 -28.29
C SER A 65 -8.08 1.41 -27.79
N ALA A 66 -7.45 0.61 -28.65
CA ALA A 66 -6.86 -0.68 -28.27
C ALA A 66 -5.87 -0.59 -27.09
N PRO A 67 -4.92 0.37 -27.04
CA PRO A 67 -4.03 0.52 -25.88
C PRO A 67 -4.78 0.75 -24.56
N HIS A 68 -5.89 1.50 -24.59
CA HIS A 68 -6.70 1.77 -23.40
C HIS A 68 -7.61 0.60 -23.03
N LEU A 69 -8.06 -0.17 -24.03
CA LEU A 69 -8.83 -1.38 -23.82
C LEU A 69 -7.99 -2.47 -23.12
N PHE A 70 -6.77 -2.69 -23.59
CA PHE A 70 -5.87 -3.74 -23.10
C PHE A 70 -4.87 -3.27 -22.04
N SER A 71 -4.93 -2.00 -21.63
CA SER A 71 -4.02 -1.43 -20.61
C SER A 71 -4.04 -2.16 -19.27
N SER A 72 -5.18 -2.77 -18.91
CA SER A 72 -5.38 -3.50 -17.66
C SER A 72 -6.08 -4.81 -17.96
N LEU A 73 -5.44 -5.92 -17.60
CA LEU A 73 -5.98 -7.26 -17.77
C LEU A 73 -6.03 -7.98 -16.42
N THR A 74 -7.14 -8.64 -16.15
CA THR A 74 -7.27 -9.57 -15.04
C THR A 74 -7.43 -10.98 -15.61
N VAL A 75 -6.47 -11.84 -15.30
CA VAL A 75 -6.45 -13.23 -15.75
C VAL A 75 -6.85 -14.11 -14.58
N VAL A 76 -8.07 -14.64 -14.64
CA VAL A 76 -8.63 -15.53 -13.62
C VAL A 76 -8.54 -16.96 -14.14
N ARG A 77 -7.68 -17.80 -13.56
CA ARG A 77 -7.44 -19.17 -14.06
C ARG A 77 -7.72 -20.25 -13.03
N ARG A 78 -8.14 -21.41 -13.55
CA ARG A 78 -8.50 -22.62 -12.78
C ARG A 78 -7.39 -23.68 -12.76
N ALA A 79 -6.53 -23.76 -13.78
CA ALA A 79 -5.53 -24.84 -13.89
C ALA A 79 -4.10 -24.33 -14.19
N SER A 80 -3.91 -23.52 -15.22
CA SER A 80 -2.60 -22.97 -15.59
C SER A 80 -2.71 -21.58 -16.24
N PHE A 81 -1.58 -20.94 -16.45
CA PHE A 81 -1.46 -19.68 -17.21
C PHE A 81 -0.88 -19.89 -18.63
N ALA A 82 -0.77 -21.15 -19.09
CA ALA A 82 -0.17 -21.49 -20.38
C ALA A 82 -0.92 -20.85 -21.55
N ASP A 83 -2.25 -20.97 -21.60
CA ASP A 83 -3.07 -20.35 -22.66
C ASP A 83 -2.93 -18.81 -22.67
N PHE A 84 -2.64 -18.19 -21.51
CA PHE A 84 -2.38 -16.76 -21.47
C PHE A 84 -0.99 -16.44 -22.03
N GLU A 85 0.03 -17.25 -21.73
CA GLU A 85 1.34 -17.13 -22.35
C GLU A 85 1.27 -17.31 -23.88
N GLU A 86 0.49 -18.29 -24.37
CA GLU A 86 0.23 -18.55 -25.79
C GLU A 86 -0.52 -17.38 -26.44
N PHE A 87 -1.57 -16.88 -25.80
CA PHE A 87 -2.29 -15.68 -26.25
C PHE A 87 -1.36 -14.48 -26.45
N LEU A 88 -0.40 -14.28 -25.54
CA LEU A 88 0.58 -13.20 -25.66
C LEU A 88 1.58 -13.43 -26.81
N ASP A 89 1.91 -14.69 -27.12
CA ASP A 89 2.77 -15.04 -28.26
C ASP A 89 2.05 -14.82 -29.60
N GLU A 90 0.78 -15.16 -29.67
CA GLU A 90 -0.06 -14.94 -30.86
C GLU A 90 -0.37 -13.45 -31.08
N HIS A 91 -0.43 -12.65 -30.01
CA HIS A 91 -0.86 -11.25 -30.06
C HIS A 91 0.17 -10.29 -29.42
N PRO A 92 1.40 -10.18 -29.96
CA PRO A 92 2.47 -9.35 -29.36
C PRO A 92 2.12 -7.86 -29.30
N HIS A 93 1.27 -7.37 -30.21
CA HIS A 93 0.76 -5.99 -30.21
C HIS A 93 -0.14 -5.70 -29.00
N ILE A 94 -0.94 -6.68 -28.54
CA ILE A 94 -1.71 -6.59 -27.30
C ILE A 94 -0.76 -6.62 -26.11
N ALA A 95 0.24 -7.52 -26.12
CA ALA A 95 1.22 -7.65 -25.04
C ALA A 95 1.93 -6.31 -24.74
N GLY A 96 2.30 -5.56 -25.79
CA GLY A 96 2.90 -4.22 -25.67
C GLY A 96 1.97 -3.14 -25.07
N CYS A 97 0.65 -3.36 -25.09
CA CYS A 97 -0.33 -2.44 -24.53
C CYS A 97 -0.60 -2.67 -23.04
N ILE A 98 -0.30 -3.86 -22.50
CA ILE A 98 -0.60 -4.21 -21.11
C ILE A 98 0.31 -3.43 -20.16
N ARG A 99 -0.31 -2.56 -19.35
CA ARG A 99 0.36 -1.77 -18.30
C ARG A 99 0.08 -2.31 -16.90
N GLN A 100 -1.08 -2.95 -16.71
CA GLN A 100 -1.46 -3.56 -15.45
C GLN A 100 -1.90 -5.01 -15.69
N LEU A 101 -1.32 -5.93 -14.93
CA LEU A 101 -1.68 -7.34 -14.99
C LEU A 101 -2.05 -7.82 -13.59
N ASP A 102 -3.22 -8.44 -13.48
CA ASP A 102 -3.73 -9.03 -12.24
C ASP A 102 -3.96 -10.53 -12.47
N LEU A 103 -3.06 -11.36 -11.93
CA LEU A 103 -3.11 -12.81 -12.02
C LEU A 103 -3.79 -13.35 -10.77
N LYS A 104 -4.97 -13.95 -10.93
CA LYS A 104 -5.78 -14.47 -9.83
C LYS A 104 -6.13 -15.93 -10.03
N HIS A 105 -6.15 -16.67 -8.94
CA HIS A 105 -6.76 -17.98 -8.90
C HIS A 105 -8.24 -17.88 -8.52
N ALA A 106 -9.12 -18.53 -9.30
CA ALA A 106 -10.57 -18.45 -9.12
C ALA A 106 -11.05 -19.22 -7.88
N VAL A 107 -10.84 -20.53 -7.87
CA VAL A 107 -11.28 -21.51 -6.87
C VAL A 107 -10.51 -22.82 -7.11
N SER A 108 -10.30 -23.62 -6.06
CA SER A 108 -9.72 -24.97 -6.06
C SER A 108 -10.05 -25.82 -7.30
N PRO A 109 -9.10 -26.58 -7.89
CA PRO A 109 -7.77 -26.94 -7.37
C PRO A 109 -6.75 -25.80 -7.47
N ARG A 110 -5.84 -25.74 -6.49
CA ARG A 110 -4.81 -24.70 -6.37
C ARG A 110 -3.97 -24.61 -7.65
N VAL A 111 -3.94 -23.44 -8.29
CA VAL A 111 -3.09 -23.19 -9.46
C VAL A 111 -1.69 -22.81 -9.00
N ALA A 112 -0.73 -23.61 -9.43
CA ALA A 112 0.66 -23.35 -9.18
C ALA A 112 1.29 -22.58 -10.35
N MET A 113 2.11 -21.59 -10.04
CA MET A 113 2.84 -20.75 -10.97
C MET A 113 4.32 -20.88 -10.67
N THR A 114 5.10 -21.28 -11.67
CA THR A 114 6.55 -21.42 -11.53
C THR A 114 7.25 -20.08 -11.74
N TYR A 115 8.44 -19.90 -11.15
CA TYR A 115 9.24 -18.71 -11.42
C TYR A 115 9.63 -18.59 -12.89
N ALA A 116 9.91 -19.71 -13.56
CA ALA A 116 10.18 -19.72 -14.99
C ALA A 116 9.00 -19.12 -15.79
N ALA A 117 7.75 -19.41 -15.40
CA ALA A 117 6.57 -18.81 -16.02
C ALA A 117 6.47 -17.30 -15.75
N LEU A 118 6.68 -16.86 -14.52
CA LEU A 118 6.73 -15.44 -14.18
C LEU A 118 7.83 -14.69 -14.97
N ALA A 119 9.01 -15.31 -15.12
CA ALA A 119 10.13 -14.73 -15.86
C ALA A 119 9.88 -14.68 -17.36
N ARG A 120 9.14 -15.65 -17.93
CA ARG A 120 8.69 -15.58 -19.32
C ARG A 120 7.65 -14.48 -19.50
N LEU A 121 6.70 -14.35 -18.58
CA LEU A 121 5.70 -13.29 -18.61
C LEU A 121 6.35 -11.90 -18.54
N SER A 122 7.36 -11.71 -17.69
CA SER A 122 8.06 -10.41 -17.59
C SER A 122 8.76 -10.02 -18.90
N LYS A 123 9.32 -10.99 -19.63
CA LYS A 123 9.92 -10.76 -20.96
C LYS A 123 8.89 -10.41 -22.02
N LYS A 124 7.69 -11.00 -21.96
CA LYS A 124 6.60 -10.78 -22.93
C LYS A 124 5.86 -9.46 -22.72
N LEU A 125 6.01 -8.82 -21.56
CA LEU A 125 5.24 -7.63 -21.16
C LEU A 125 6.16 -6.41 -20.95
N PRO A 126 6.79 -5.89 -22.02
CA PRO A 126 7.78 -4.82 -21.90
C PRO A 126 7.20 -3.51 -21.35
N GLY A 127 5.88 -3.36 -21.42
CA GLY A 127 5.16 -2.19 -20.97
C GLY A 127 4.61 -2.26 -19.55
N LEU A 128 4.82 -3.37 -18.83
CA LEU A 128 4.19 -3.62 -17.55
C LEU A 128 4.65 -2.62 -16.48
N GLN A 129 3.68 -1.97 -15.83
CA GLN A 129 3.91 -1.01 -14.75
C GLN A 129 3.38 -1.52 -13.41
N VAL A 130 2.28 -2.29 -13.43
CA VAL A 130 1.67 -2.83 -12.21
C VAL A 130 1.44 -4.34 -12.36
N LEU A 131 2.03 -5.12 -11.47
CA LEU A 131 1.81 -6.56 -11.38
C LEU A 131 1.11 -6.91 -10.06
N ARG A 132 -0.01 -7.60 -10.13
CA ARG A 132 -0.76 -8.09 -8.97
C ARG A 132 -0.85 -9.60 -9.05
N LEU A 133 -0.33 -10.30 -8.04
CA LEU A 133 -0.43 -11.74 -7.89
C LEU A 133 -1.38 -12.01 -6.72
N ARG A 134 -2.51 -12.69 -6.97
CA ARG A 134 -3.49 -12.99 -5.92
C ARG A 134 -3.81 -14.47 -5.82
N ARG A 135 -3.73 -15.04 -4.62
CA ARG A 135 -4.12 -16.43 -4.34
C ARG A 135 -3.31 -17.45 -5.13
N LEU A 136 -2.05 -17.14 -5.44
CA LEU A 136 -1.19 -17.99 -6.26
C LEU A 136 -0.24 -18.84 -5.42
N TRP A 137 -0.02 -20.08 -5.87
CA TRP A 137 0.97 -20.98 -5.32
C TRP A 137 2.25 -20.83 -6.14
N LEU A 138 3.28 -20.20 -5.58
CA LEU A 138 4.54 -19.96 -6.25
C LEU A 138 5.47 -21.15 -6.02
N LEU A 139 5.87 -21.79 -7.13
CA LEU A 139 6.72 -22.98 -7.14
C LEU A 139 8.14 -22.64 -7.56
N ASP A 140 9.08 -23.11 -6.75
CA ASP A 140 10.50 -23.16 -7.09
C ASP A 140 10.87 -24.54 -7.64
N LEU A 141 10.49 -24.83 -8.88
CA LEU A 141 10.80 -26.13 -9.49
C LEU A 141 12.27 -26.25 -9.95
N ASP A 142 13.01 -25.13 -10.01
CA ASP A 142 14.38 -25.12 -10.56
C ASP A 142 15.46 -25.34 -9.48
N SER A 143 15.05 -25.43 -8.21
CA SER A 143 15.91 -25.69 -7.04
C SER A 143 16.48 -27.13 -6.94
N GLY A 144 16.48 -27.88 -8.05
CA GLY A 144 17.16 -29.17 -8.13
C GLY A 144 18.62 -29.07 -7.66
N PRO A 145 19.17 -30.09 -6.96
CA PRO A 145 20.45 -30.03 -6.25
C PRO A 145 21.71 -29.84 -7.13
N SER A 146 21.54 -29.66 -8.45
CA SER A 146 22.63 -29.55 -9.42
C SER A 146 22.51 -28.35 -10.36
N SER A 147 21.54 -27.46 -10.16
CA SER A 147 21.36 -26.27 -11.00
C SER A 147 22.38 -25.21 -10.60
N ASN A 148 23.59 -25.27 -11.15
CA ASN A 148 24.59 -24.19 -11.07
C ASN A 148 23.87 -22.86 -11.35
N SER A 149 23.81 -21.99 -10.34
CA SER A 149 22.97 -20.79 -10.34
C SER A 149 23.28 -19.94 -11.55
N THR A 150 22.54 -20.16 -12.63
CA THR A 150 22.63 -19.31 -13.80
C THR A 150 21.87 -18.08 -13.37
N THR A 151 22.60 -17.12 -12.80
CA THR A 151 22.08 -15.80 -12.45
C THR A 151 21.38 -15.31 -13.70
N ILE A 152 20.05 -15.34 -13.67
CA ILE A 152 19.22 -14.86 -14.77
C ILE A 152 19.45 -13.35 -14.77
N SER A 153 20.46 -12.92 -15.51
CA SER A 153 20.77 -11.50 -15.69
C SER A 153 19.62 -10.94 -16.52
N THR A 154 18.58 -10.47 -15.85
CA THR A 154 17.40 -9.83 -16.44
C THR A 154 17.83 -8.48 -17.01
N THR A 155 18.33 -8.48 -18.24
CA THR A 155 18.72 -7.25 -18.98
C THR A 155 17.52 -6.40 -19.40
N SER A 156 16.28 -6.81 -19.09
CA SER A 156 15.08 -6.12 -19.53
C SER A 156 14.66 -5.03 -18.53
N ARG A 157 14.89 -3.78 -18.95
CA ARG A 157 14.75 -2.51 -18.19
C ARG A 157 13.33 -2.09 -17.77
N SER A 158 12.31 -2.94 -17.83
CA SER A 158 10.97 -2.51 -17.42
C SER A 158 10.88 -2.47 -15.90
N ARG A 159 11.18 -1.31 -15.32
CA ARG A 159 11.00 -1.04 -13.89
C ARG A 159 9.51 -0.98 -13.60
N LEU A 160 9.02 -1.91 -12.77
CA LEU A 160 7.64 -1.88 -12.31
C LEU A 160 7.46 -0.66 -11.39
N LYS A 161 6.30 -0.03 -11.49
CA LYS A 161 5.89 0.97 -10.50
C LYS A 161 5.33 0.32 -9.25
N SER A 162 4.58 -0.78 -9.42
CA SER A 162 3.92 -1.45 -8.31
C SER A 162 3.87 -2.97 -8.48
N LEU A 163 4.30 -3.68 -7.43
CA LEU A 163 4.16 -5.12 -7.29
C LEU A 163 3.28 -5.42 -6.08
N VAL A 164 2.18 -6.14 -6.27
CA VAL A 164 1.26 -6.52 -5.19
C VAL A 164 1.19 -8.03 -5.08
N LEU A 165 1.61 -8.59 -3.95
CA LEU A 165 1.47 -10.01 -3.61
C LEU A 165 0.36 -10.13 -2.58
N ASN A 166 -0.74 -10.79 -2.92
CA ASN A 166 -1.91 -10.92 -2.06
C ASN A 166 -2.27 -12.40 -1.87
N GLU A 167 -2.23 -12.92 -0.64
CA GLU A 167 -2.52 -14.34 -0.36
C GLU A 167 -1.67 -15.28 -1.24
N CYS A 168 -0.38 -15.00 -1.43
CA CYS A 168 0.53 -15.87 -2.19
C CYS A 168 1.25 -16.86 -1.26
N PHE A 169 1.45 -18.09 -1.72
CA PHE A 169 1.97 -19.20 -0.89
C PHE A 169 3.04 -20.01 -1.62
N THR A 170 3.88 -20.74 -0.89
CA THR A 170 4.77 -21.79 -1.44
C THR A 170 4.17 -23.17 -1.21
N HIS A 171 4.47 -24.11 -2.10
CA HIS A 171 3.84 -25.43 -2.09
C HIS A 171 4.28 -26.37 -0.96
N ASN A 172 5.46 -26.14 -0.39
CA ASN A 172 6.14 -27.15 0.43
C ASN A 172 5.66 -27.26 1.88
N ASN A 173 4.75 -26.39 2.32
CA ASN A 173 4.32 -26.37 3.71
C ASN A 173 2.84 -26.76 3.84
N ALA A 174 2.54 -27.59 4.84
CA ALA A 174 1.16 -27.91 5.25
C ALA A 174 0.34 -26.64 5.57
N LEU A 175 1.05 -25.55 5.87
CA LEU A 175 0.51 -24.24 6.14
C LEU A 175 0.83 -23.30 4.98
N PRO A 176 -0.14 -22.50 4.52
CA PRO A 176 0.02 -21.65 3.36
C PRO A 176 0.94 -20.48 3.71
N SER A 177 2.24 -20.65 3.41
CA SER A 177 3.28 -19.67 3.75
C SER A 177 4.18 -19.36 2.56
N LEU A 178 4.65 -18.12 2.44
CA LEU A 178 5.63 -17.70 1.46
C LEU A 178 7.04 -17.75 2.07
N ALA A 179 7.97 -18.47 1.44
CA ALA A 179 9.36 -18.50 1.88
C ALA A 179 10.06 -17.18 1.56
N MET A 180 11.07 -16.78 2.35
CA MET A 180 11.81 -15.53 2.06
C MET A 180 12.64 -15.62 0.78
N GLY A 181 13.19 -16.80 0.46
CA GLY A 181 13.88 -17.01 -0.82
C GLY A 181 12.97 -16.80 -2.02
N THR A 182 11.69 -17.15 -1.89
CA THR A 182 10.65 -16.86 -2.89
C THR A 182 10.44 -15.37 -3.08
N LEU A 183 10.25 -14.63 -1.98
CA LEU A 183 10.07 -13.17 -2.04
C LEU A 183 11.25 -12.50 -2.72
N HIS A 184 12.46 -12.90 -2.33
CA HIS A 184 13.69 -12.39 -2.91
C HIS A 184 13.77 -12.66 -4.43
N SER A 185 13.50 -13.89 -4.86
CA SER A 185 13.48 -14.25 -6.29
C SER A 185 12.46 -13.44 -7.09
N ILE A 186 11.29 -13.16 -6.51
CA ILE A 186 10.27 -12.33 -7.15
C ILE A 186 10.75 -10.88 -7.26
N PHE A 187 11.35 -10.33 -6.20
CA PHE A 187 11.81 -8.94 -6.21
C PHE A 187 12.96 -8.70 -7.19
N ASP A 188 13.87 -9.66 -7.29
CA ASP A 188 14.96 -9.63 -8.28
C ASP A 188 14.41 -9.72 -9.72
N MET A 189 13.35 -10.52 -9.93
CA MET A 189 12.69 -10.65 -11.23
C MET A 189 11.87 -9.40 -11.60
N PHE A 190 11.34 -8.71 -10.58
CA PHE A 190 10.38 -7.62 -10.70
C PHE A 190 10.80 -6.43 -9.84
N PRO A 191 11.88 -5.71 -10.23
CA PRO A 191 12.30 -4.51 -9.52
C PRO A 191 11.15 -3.50 -9.59
N ALA A 192 10.60 -3.15 -8.43
CA ALA A 192 9.41 -2.32 -8.31
C ALA A 192 9.64 -1.13 -7.37
N ASP A 193 9.12 0.04 -7.74
CA ASP A 193 9.15 1.23 -6.89
C ASP A 193 8.31 1.05 -5.63
N SER A 194 7.17 0.39 -5.74
CA SER A 194 6.27 0.08 -4.63
C SER A 194 5.98 -1.42 -4.57
N ILE A 195 6.15 -2.01 -3.39
CA ILE A 195 5.83 -3.41 -3.10
C ILE A 195 4.74 -3.45 -2.04
N SER A 196 3.64 -4.14 -2.32
CA SER A 196 2.57 -4.39 -1.35
C SER A 196 2.43 -5.89 -1.10
N LEU A 197 2.69 -6.32 0.13
CA LEU A 197 2.51 -7.69 0.59
C LEU A 197 1.23 -7.73 1.42
N ARG A 198 0.21 -8.48 1.00
CA ARG A 198 -1.09 -8.59 1.68
C ARG A 198 -1.38 -10.03 2.06
N TYR A 199 -1.89 -10.26 3.27
CA TYR A 199 -2.21 -11.58 3.81
C TYR A 199 -1.00 -12.51 3.77
N LEU A 200 0.17 -11.95 4.10
CA LEU A 200 1.42 -12.66 4.06
C LEU A 200 1.54 -13.53 5.31
N THR A 201 1.63 -14.83 5.09
CA THR A 201 2.13 -15.78 6.07
C THR A 201 3.54 -16.11 5.63
N VAL A 202 4.58 -15.68 6.35
CA VAL A 202 5.95 -16.10 6.06
C VAL A 202 6.21 -17.33 6.90
N ALA A 203 6.82 -18.40 6.39
CA ALA A 203 7.19 -19.53 7.25
C ALA A 203 8.52 -19.26 7.95
N ALA A 204 8.62 -19.69 9.21
CA ALA A 204 9.88 -19.80 9.90
C ALA A 204 10.83 -20.73 9.14
N ILE A 205 12.01 -20.23 8.77
CA ILE A 205 13.11 -21.04 8.31
C ILE A 205 13.53 -21.90 9.52
N PRO A 206 13.53 -23.24 9.41
CA PRO A 206 14.06 -24.09 10.47
C PRO A 206 15.47 -23.62 10.78
N LYS A 207 15.88 -23.60 12.06
CA LYS A 207 17.24 -23.24 12.50
C LYS A 207 18.28 -24.08 11.74
N LEU A 208 18.66 -23.64 10.56
CA LEU A 208 19.75 -24.19 9.79
C LEU A 208 21.01 -23.72 10.48
N SER A 209 21.89 -24.67 10.77
CA SER A 209 23.21 -24.42 11.35
C SER A 209 23.89 -23.27 10.59
N PRO A 210 24.63 -22.37 11.26
CA PRO A 210 25.26 -21.20 10.65
C PRO A 210 26.36 -21.64 9.67
N GLY A 211 25.96 -22.04 8.47
CA GLY A 211 26.84 -22.21 7.32
C GLY A 211 27.08 -20.88 6.63
N PRO A 212 28.17 -20.73 5.86
CA PRO A 212 28.43 -19.57 5.02
C PRO A 212 27.41 -19.53 3.86
N GLY A 213 26.17 -19.13 4.15
CA GLY A 213 25.12 -18.94 3.16
C GLY A 213 25.36 -17.69 2.30
N PRO A 214 24.64 -17.55 1.17
CA PRO A 214 24.78 -16.44 0.23
C PRO A 214 24.34 -15.11 0.88
N GLN A 215 25.28 -14.43 1.56
CA GLN A 215 25.00 -13.28 2.43
C GLN A 215 24.70 -11.94 1.72
N ASN A 216 24.71 -11.85 0.38
CA ASN A 216 24.86 -10.55 -0.31
C ASN A 216 23.78 -10.15 -1.33
N GLN A 217 22.71 -10.92 -1.52
CA GLN A 217 21.81 -10.69 -2.67
C GLN A 217 20.79 -9.55 -2.49
N TRP A 218 20.53 -9.08 -1.27
CA TRP A 218 19.55 -8.01 -1.02
C TRP A 218 20.07 -6.58 -1.30
N ASN A 219 21.31 -6.43 -1.74
CA ASN A 219 21.92 -5.13 -1.96
C ASN A 219 21.44 -4.41 -3.25
N GLN A 220 20.55 -5.01 -4.03
CA GLN A 220 20.11 -4.48 -5.33
C GLN A 220 18.64 -4.04 -5.37
N LEU A 221 17.93 -4.16 -4.25
CA LEU A 221 16.51 -3.85 -4.15
C LEU A 221 16.27 -2.33 -4.12
N GLU A 222 15.96 -1.72 -5.26
CA GLU A 222 15.59 -0.30 -5.37
C GLU A 222 14.08 -0.06 -5.14
N THR A 223 13.56 -0.49 -3.99
CA THR A 223 12.14 -0.28 -3.64
C THR A 223 11.97 0.95 -2.77
N HIS A 224 11.11 1.88 -3.21
CA HIS A 224 10.79 3.11 -2.49
C HIS A 224 9.72 2.90 -1.41
N THR A 225 8.71 2.08 -1.68
CA THR A 225 7.59 1.86 -0.73
C THR A 225 7.38 0.37 -0.48
N LEU A 226 7.28 -0.03 0.79
CA LEU A 226 6.88 -1.39 1.19
C LEU A 226 5.66 -1.32 2.11
N THR A 227 4.55 -1.88 1.65
CA THR A 227 3.29 -1.94 2.39
C THR A 227 2.97 -3.39 2.74
N VAL A 228 3.08 -3.76 4.00
CA VAL A 228 2.75 -5.08 4.53
C VAL A 228 1.39 -5.06 5.22
N GLN A 229 0.40 -5.76 4.70
CA GLN A 229 -0.96 -5.85 5.24
C GLN A 229 -1.27 -7.29 5.65
N HIS A 230 -2.07 -7.44 6.70
CA HIS A 230 -2.62 -8.69 7.19
C HIS A 230 -1.57 -9.76 7.53
N VAL A 231 -0.56 -9.38 8.31
CA VAL A 231 0.50 -10.31 8.74
C VAL A 231 -0.02 -11.23 9.85
N HIS A 232 0.04 -12.55 9.64
CA HIS A 232 -0.22 -13.52 10.69
C HIS A 232 1.04 -13.77 11.53
N ALA A 233 1.00 -13.40 12.82
CA ALA A 233 2.14 -13.44 13.74
C ALA A 233 2.73 -14.84 13.95
N GLN A 234 1.87 -15.85 14.00
CA GLN A 234 2.19 -17.24 14.35
C GLN A 234 3.18 -17.96 13.41
N TYR A 235 3.63 -17.33 12.34
CA TYR A 235 4.51 -17.94 11.36
C TYR A 235 5.82 -17.19 11.12
N LEU A 236 5.97 -16.01 11.72
CA LEU A 236 7.09 -15.13 11.40
C LEU A 236 8.43 -15.64 11.96
N LEU A 237 9.49 -15.35 11.20
CA LEU A 237 10.83 -15.96 11.27
C LEU A 237 11.61 -15.76 12.57
N PRO A 238 12.49 -16.72 12.93
CA PRO A 238 13.70 -16.45 13.69
C PRO A 238 14.62 -15.49 12.91
N THR A 239 15.14 -14.49 13.61
CA THR A 239 15.95 -13.36 13.13
C THR A 239 17.22 -13.70 12.37
N ASP A 240 17.71 -14.92 12.53
CA ASP A 240 19.06 -15.31 12.11
C ASP A 240 19.13 -15.59 10.59
N ALA A 241 17.98 -15.64 9.91
CA ALA A 241 17.88 -16.01 8.50
C ALA A 241 17.76 -14.82 7.53
N LEU A 242 17.59 -13.60 8.02
CA LEU A 242 17.70 -12.41 7.16
C LEU A 242 19.19 -12.06 7.01
N PRO A 243 19.75 -12.08 5.79
CA PRO A 243 21.17 -11.76 5.59
C PRO A 243 21.48 -10.37 6.13
N ALA A 244 22.66 -10.22 6.71
CA ALA A 244 23.05 -9.09 7.56
C ALA A 244 23.01 -7.71 6.90
N ARG A 245 22.73 -7.58 5.60
CA ARG A 245 22.67 -6.31 4.88
C ARG A 245 21.79 -6.43 3.64
N PRO A 246 20.50 -6.12 3.69
CA PRO A 246 19.84 -5.56 2.52
C PRO A 246 20.39 -4.16 2.26
N ALA A 247 20.24 -3.66 1.04
CA ALA A 247 20.56 -2.27 0.71
C ALA A 247 19.75 -1.34 1.60
N ALA A 248 20.34 -0.92 2.72
CA ALA A 248 19.76 -0.11 3.77
C ALA A 248 19.51 1.34 3.32
N GLN A 249 19.13 1.57 2.06
CA GLN A 249 19.11 2.89 1.44
C GLN A 249 17.98 3.10 0.43
N CYS A 250 17.13 2.11 0.16
CA CYS A 250 16.12 2.27 -0.89
C CYS A 250 14.72 2.53 -0.35
N LEU A 251 14.39 1.98 0.83
CA LEU A 251 13.07 2.10 1.40
C LEU A 251 12.82 3.51 1.94
N HIS A 252 11.87 4.23 1.34
CA HIS A 252 11.42 5.55 1.75
C HIS A 252 10.16 5.51 2.61
N SER A 253 9.29 4.52 2.39
CA SER A 253 8.01 4.38 3.09
C SER A 253 7.75 2.94 3.49
N PHE A 254 7.47 2.70 4.76
CA PHE A 254 7.03 1.41 5.29
C PHE A 254 5.64 1.54 5.90
N GLN A 255 4.71 0.68 5.51
CA GLN A 255 3.39 0.62 6.13
C GLN A 255 3.08 -0.81 6.55
N ALA A 256 2.86 -1.04 7.84
CA ALA A 256 2.27 -2.27 8.32
C ALA A 256 0.78 -2.05 8.63
N ARG A 257 -0.09 -3.00 8.29
CA ARG A 257 -1.50 -3.04 8.72
C ARG A 257 -1.82 -4.47 9.18
N PRO A 258 -1.97 -4.77 10.47
CA PRO A 258 -2.21 -6.12 10.93
C PRO A 258 -3.68 -6.44 10.70
N THR A 259 -4.02 -7.73 10.61
CA THR A 259 -5.42 -8.10 10.77
C THR A 259 -5.73 -8.05 12.27
N PRO A 260 -6.73 -7.28 12.73
CA PRO A 260 -7.22 -7.43 14.10
C PRO A 260 -7.70 -8.88 14.25
N GLY A 261 -7.04 -9.62 15.12
CA GLY A 261 -7.32 -11.04 15.34
C GLY A 261 -6.91 -11.45 16.76
N PRO A 262 -7.53 -12.52 17.31
CA PRO A 262 -7.30 -12.96 18.68
C PRO A 262 -5.83 -13.31 18.97
N HIS A 263 -5.04 -13.59 17.93
CA HIS A 263 -3.61 -13.95 18.02
C HIS A 263 -2.65 -12.74 18.07
N MET A 264 -3.14 -11.49 17.99
CA MET A 264 -2.32 -10.28 18.18
C MET A 264 -1.91 -10.04 19.64
N GLN A 265 -2.28 -10.93 20.56
CA GLN A 265 -1.97 -10.83 21.99
C GLN A 265 -0.50 -11.16 22.33
N ASN A 266 0.24 -11.74 21.39
CA ASN A 266 1.65 -12.07 21.57
C ASN A 266 2.48 -10.97 20.92
N GLY A 267 3.53 -10.44 21.58
CA GLY A 267 4.40 -9.37 21.04
C GLY A 267 5.23 -9.73 19.82
N GLU A 268 5.07 -10.96 19.33
CA GLU A 268 5.75 -11.55 18.19
C GLU A 268 5.64 -10.75 16.88
N PRO A 269 4.48 -10.24 16.43
CA PRO A 269 4.43 -9.49 15.18
C PRO A 269 5.18 -8.17 15.28
N LEU A 270 5.21 -7.50 16.45
CA LEU A 270 6.04 -6.30 16.63
C LEU A 270 7.52 -6.63 16.59
N TYR A 271 7.94 -7.79 17.14
CA TYR A 271 9.34 -8.22 17.10
C TYR A 271 9.78 -8.42 15.66
N VAL A 272 8.94 -9.09 14.88
CA VAL A 272 9.25 -9.37 13.49
C VAL A 272 9.22 -8.10 12.67
N LEU A 273 8.25 -7.22 12.88
CA LEU A 273 8.24 -5.91 12.21
C LEU A 273 9.49 -5.11 12.57
N SER A 274 9.92 -5.14 13.84
CA SER A 274 11.16 -4.52 14.29
C SER A 274 12.37 -5.08 13.57
N GLU A 275 12.43 -6.41 13.43
CA GLU A 275 13.57 -7.10 12.82
C GLU A 275 13.59 -6.95 11.29
N LEU A 276 12.41 -6.97 10.67
CA LEU A 276 12.24 -6.60 9.28
C LEU A 276 12.75 -5.17 9.07
N LEU A 277 12.27 -4.20 9.85
CA LEU A 277 12.71 -2.80 9.81
C LEU A 277 14.20 -2.66 10.15
N ARG A 278 14.76 -3.48 11.03
CA ARG A 278 16.20 -3.49 11.31
C ARG A 278 17.00 -3.92 10.10
N CYS A 279 16.46 -4.85 9.31
CA CYS A 279 17.06 -5.30 8.08
C CYS A 279 16.86 -4.24 6.99
N ILE A 280 15.62 -3.97 6.58
CA ILE A 280 15.29 -3.18 5.39
C ILE A 280 15.23 -1.66 5.63
N GLY A 281 15.10 -1.25 6.89
CA GLY A 281 15.00 0.15 7.30
C GLY A 281 16.36 0.82 7.24
N GLY A 282 16.43 1.85 6.39
CA GLY A 282 17.62 2.63 6.12
C GLY A 282 17.54 4.08 6.59
N GLU A 283 18.61 4.83 6.35
CA GLU A 283 18.63 6.29 6.56
C GLU A 283 17.62 7.03 5.67
N ARG A 284 17.24 6.41 4.54
CA ARG A 284 16.26 6.96 3.60
C ARG A 284 14.80 6.71 4.00
N LEU A 285 14.53 5.92 5.03
CA LEU A 285 13.17 5.66 5.49
C LEU A 285 12.59 6.95 6.06
N ARG A 286 11.66 7.58 5.33
CA ARG A 286 11.02 8.85 5.70
C ARG A 286 9.65 8.65 6.33
N TYR A 287 8.89 7.66 5.87
CA TYR A 287 7.55 7.37 6.35
C TYR A 287 7.51 5.99 7.01
N LEU A 288 7.01 5.94 8.25
CA LEU A 288 6.87 4.71 8.99
C LEU A 288 5.48 4.64 9.62
N GLU A 289 4.64 3.73 9.12
CA GLU A 289 3.34 3.43 9.69
C GLU A 289 3.38 2.07 10.35
N ILE A 290 3.34 2.05 11.68
CA ILE A 290 3.31 0.82 12.46
C ILE A 290 1.97 0.74 13.18
N PRO A 291 1.24 -0.35 12.96
CA PRO A 291 0.00 -0.57 13.63
C PRO A 291 0.25 -1.23 14.98
N LEU A 292 -0.05 -0.49 16.04
CA LEU A 292 0.05 -1.00 17.40
C LEU A 292 -1.38 -1.23 17.91
N ILE A 293 -1.91 -2.42 17.65
CA ILE A 293 -3.16 -2.85 18.26
C ILE A 293 -2.89 -3.10 19.74
N MET A 294 -3.09 -2.07 20.56
CA MET A 294 -3.00 -2.18 22.01
C MET A 294 -4.34 -2.68 22.56
N GLY A 295 -4.46 -4.00 22.69
CA GLY A 295 -5.55 -4.60 23.44
C GLY A 295 -5.30 -4.45 24.96
N PRO A 296 -6.35 -4.24 25.78
CA PRO A 296 -6.21 -4.14 27.23
C PRO A 296 -5.54 -5.39 27.84
N GLN A 297 -5.70 -6.56 27.22
CA GLN A 297 -5.09 -7.82 27.66
C GLN A 297 -3.56 -7.88 27.52
N LEU A 298 -2.92 -6.91 26.86
CA LEU A 298 -1.47 -6.85 26.67
C LEU A 298 -0.72 -6.27 27.88
N CYS A 299 -1.42 -5.74 28.88
CA CYS A 299 -0.87 -5.08 30.07
C CYS A 299 -0.91 -5.85 31.43
N PRO A 300 -0.81 -7.20 31.56
CA PRO A 300 -0.78 -7.80 32.89
C PRO A 300 0.62 -8.11 33.45
N LEU A 301 1.72 -7.75 32.77
CA LEU A 301 3.07 -8.06 33.28
C LEU A 301 3.87 -6.79 33.57
N GLU A 302 3.54 -6.12 34.68
CA GLU A 302 4.41 -5.12 35.34
C GLU A 302 5.85 -5.65 35.57
N ASN A 303 6.09 -6.96 35.46
CA ASN A 303 7.40 -7.61 35.59
C ASN A 303 8.00 -8.15 34.28
N LYS A 304 7.37 -7.98 33.11
CA LYS A 304 8.02 -8.22 31.82
C LYS A 304 7.96 -6.94 30.99
N PRO A 305 8.95 -6.03 31.10
CA PRO A 305 9.08 -4.82 30.28
C PRO A 305 9.22 -5.07 28.76
N GLY A 306 8.97 -6.31 28.29
CA GLY A 306 9.28 -6.78 26.96
C GLY A 306 8.49 -6.11 25.84
N TYR A 307 7.18 -5.89 25.98
CA TYR A 307 6.34 -5.52 24.83
C TYR A 307 6.75 -4.20 24.18
N GLY A 308 6.99 -3.17 25.00
CA GLY A 308 7.51 -1.87 24.54
C GLY A 308 8.99 -1.88 24.16
N CYS A 309 9.76 -2.88 24.62
CA CYS A 309 11.14 -3.07 24.20
C CYS A 309 11.25 -3.73 22.83
N VAL A 310 10.25 -4.52 22.41
CA VAL A 310 10.32 -5.35 21.21
C VAL A 310 10.49 -4.53 19.93
N LEU A 311 9.85 -3.35 19.84
CA LEU A 311 10.01 -2.47 18.68
C LEU A 311 11.27 -1.62 18.82
N HIS A 312 12.40 -2.20 18.47
CA HIS A 312 13.67 -1.48 18.32
C HIS A 312 13.73 -0.83 16.94
N LEU A 313 13.16 0.37 16.81
CA LEU A 313 13.52 1.25 15.71
C LEU A 313 15.00 1.61 15.91
N ASN A 314 15.86 0.92 15.16
CA ASN A 314 17.30 1.08 15.25
C ASN A 314 17.67 2.56 15.05
N ALA A 315 18.74 3.03 15.70
CA ALA A 315 19.26 4.40 15.57
C ALA A 315 19.60 4.83 14.13
N ARG A 316 19.50 3.90 13.17
CA ARG A 316 19.76 4.10 11.75
C ARG A 316 18.53 4.54 10.95
N CYS A 317 17.33 4.32 11.48
CA CYS A 317 16.11 4.81 10.83
C CYS A 317 15.89 6.26 11.24
N ASN A 318 15.74 7.15 10.27
CA ASN A 318 15.45 8.57 10.49
C ASN A 318 14.11 8.97 9.85
N PRO A 319 12.99 8.34 10.26
CA PRO A 319 11.67 8.70 9.77
C PRO A 319 11.38 10.17 10.12
N GLU A 320 10.85 10.88 9.14
CA GLU A 320 10.32 12.23 9.31
C GLU A 320 8.83 12.18 9.67
N SER A 321 8.14 11.12 9.26
CA SER A 321 6.74 10.88 9.58
C SER A 321 6.57 9.51 10.20
N PHE A 322 5.84 9.48 11.31
CA PHE A 322 5.53 8.27 12.04
C PHE A 322 4.03 8.20 12.34
N THR A 323 3.40 7.09 12.00
CA THR A 323 1.98 6.85 12.24
C THR A 323 1.81 5.73 13.25
N PHE A 324 1.18 6.08 14.37
CA PHE A 324 0.75 5.20 15.44
C PHE A 324 -0.75 4.94 15.30
N GLN A 325 -1.15 3.69 15.05
CA GLN A 325 -2.56 3.30 15.06
C GLN A 325 -2.96 2.77 16.44
N LEU A 326 -4.10 3.23 16.96
CA LEU A 326 -4.63 2.97 18.29
C LEU A 326 -6.03 2.37 18.15
N HIS A 327 -6.21 1.15 18.67
CA HIS A 327 -7.54 0.65 19.00
C HIS A 327 -7.86 1.09 20.42
N VAL A 328 -8.91 1.91 20.57
CA VAL A 328 -9.42 2.26 21.89
C VAL A 328 -10.42 1.18 22.25
N PRO A 329 -10.15 0.33 23.25
CA PRO A 329 -11.11 -0.68 23.64
C PRO A 329 -12.41 0.02 24.00
N LEU A 330 -13.51 -0.43 23.38
CA LEU A 330 -14.85 -0.05 23.80
C LEU A 330 -14.94 -0.26 25.31
N PRO A 331 -15.37 0.75 26.10
CA PRO A 331 -15.68 0.51 27.49
C PRO A 331 -16.73 -0.59 27.48
N ARG A 332 -16.40 -1.76 28.02
CA ARG A 332 -17.37 -2.85 28.12
C ARG A 332 -18.49 -2.30 28.99
N THR A 333 -19.58 -1.88 28.37
CA THR A 333 -20.84 -1.57 29.05
C THR A 333 -21.38 -2.91 29.53
N PHE A 334 -20.76 -3.46 30.57
CA PHE A 334 -21.21 -4.68 31.22
C PHE A 334 -22.52 -4.36 31.95
N SER A 335 -23.62 -4.49 31.23
CA SER A 335 -24.94 -4.72 31.84
C SER A 335 -25.23 -6.22 32.02
N GLU A 336 -24.33 -7.13 31.64
CA GLU A 336 -24.49 -8.56 31.90
C GLU A 336 -23.48 -9.08 32.96
N PRO A 337 -23.95 -9.39 34.17
CA PRO A 337 -23.15 -9.99 35.24
C PRO A 337 -23.03 -11.52 35.05
N THR A 338 -22.84 -12.00 33.83
CA THR A 338 -22.66 -13.44 33.57
C THR A 338 -21.18 -13.79 33.67
N ILE A 339 -20.81 -14.02 34.92
CA ILE A 339 -19.63 -14.73 35.39
C ILE A 339 -19.21 -15.83 34.40
N ARG A 340 -18.11 -15.61 33.69
CA ARG A 340 -17.05 -16.63 33.63
C ARG A 340 -15.81 -16.06 34.29
N ARG A 341 -15.88 -16.06 35.63
CA ARG A 341 -14.70 -16.20 36.51
C ARG A 341 -14.07 -17.55 36.22
N THR A 342 -13.31 -17.64 35.14
CA THR A 342 -12.28 -18.66 34.98
C THR A 342 -11.02 -17.85 34.79
N GLU A 343 -10.20 -17.83 35.84
CA GLU A 343 -8.83 -17.28 35.89
C GLU A 343 -8.71 -15.75 36.03
N GLY A 344 -8.90 -15.26 37.27
CA GLY A 344 -8.09 -14.27 38.03
C GLY A 344 -7.38 -13.05 37.39
N HIS A 345 -7.49 -12.76 36.11
CA HIS A 345 -6.76 -11.69 35.45
C HIS A 345 -7.64 -10.43 35.35
N TYR A 346 -7.72 -9.68 36.44
CA TYR A 346 -8.14 -8.29 36.37
C TYR A 346 -7.12 -7.52 35.54
N ILE A 347 -7.52 -7.13 34.33
CA ILE A 347 -6.74 -6.23 33.51
C ILE A 347 -6.83 -4.85 34.17
N ARG A 348 -5.70 -4.34 34.68
CA ARG A 348 -5.63 -2.93 35.11
C ARG A 348 -5.87 -2.05 33.88
N ASP A 349 -6.75 -1.08 34.02
CA ASP A 349 -6.95 -0.02 33.02
C ASP A 349 -5.67 0.83 32.95
N VAL A 350 -4.69 0.39 32.16
CA VAL A 350 -3.50 1.20 31.87
C VAL A 350 -3.95 2.30 30.90
N PRO A 351 -3.79 3.59 31.25
CA PRO A 351 -4.14 4.69 30.35
C PRO A 351 -3.36 4.56 29.04
N LEU A 352 -4.03 4.76 27.92
CA LEU A 352 -3.43 4.64 26.58
C LEU A 352 -2.21 5.56 26.43
N SER A 353 -2.28 6.77 26.99
CA SER A 353 -1.15 7.71 27.01
C SER A 353 0.07 7.15 27.72
N ALA A 354 -0.08 6.41 28.82
CA ALA A 354 1.05 5.85 29.55
C ALA A 354 1.83 4.87 28.68
N VAL A 355 1.13 4.04 27.89
CA VAL A 355 1.78 3.13 26.96
C VAL A 355 2.48 3.89 25.85
N MET A 356 1.83 4.89 25.26
CA MET A 356 2.41 5.71 24.20
C MET A 356 3.65 6.48 24.67
N VAL A 357 3.58 7.09 25.86
CA VAL A 357 4.70 7.78 26.52
C VAL A 357 5.88 6.83 26.72
N ALA A 358 5.63 5.57 27.10
CA ALA A 358 6.67 4.56 27.24
C ALA A 358 7.34 4.19 25.90
N TYR A 359 6.65 4.34 24.77
CA TYR A 359 7.20 4.12 23.42
C TYR A 359 8.00 5.32 22.89
N LEU A 360 7.68 6.55 23.28
CA LEU A 360 8.33 7.76 22.73
C LEU A 360 9.87 7.75 22.78
N PRO A 361 10.53 7.27 23.86
CA PRO A 361 11.99 7.17 23.90
C PRO A 361 12.60 6.23 22.85
N ARG A 362 11.82 5.28 22.31
CA ARG A 362 12.24 4.31 21.29
C ARG A 362 12.13 4.87 19.87
N LEU A 363 11.41 5.97 19.70
CA LEU A 363 11.22 6.60 18.42
C LEU A 363 12.39 7.56 18.11
N PRO A 364 12.85 7.64 16.85
CA PRO A 364 13.87 8.59 16.43
C PRO A 364 13.45 10.04 16.68
N SER A 365 14.37 10.87 17.17
CA SER A 365 14.10 12.30 17.43
C SER A 365 13.88 13.14 16.15
N THR A 366 14.08 12.54 14.97
CA THR A 366 13.89 13.17 13.65
C THR A 366 12.42 13.31 13.24
N ILE A 367 11.49 12.72 14.00
CA ILE A 367 10.07 12.75 13.67
C ILE A 367 9.56 14.19 13.69
N ARG A 368 9.02 14.63 12.55
CA ARG A 368 8.37 15.93 12.35
C ARG A 368 6.85 15.82 12.27
N THR A 369 6.34 14.68 11.77
CA THR A 369 4.92 14.40 11.72
C THR A 369 4.62 13.16 12.56
N TYR A 370 3.78 13.32 13.58
CA TYR A 370 3.29 12.21 14.40
C TYR A 370 1.80 12.04 14.15
N THR A 371 1.37 10.86 13.71
CA THR A 371 -0.04 10.60 13.40
C THR A 371 -0.63 9.62 14.39
N LEU A 372 -1.71 9.99 15.07
CA LEU A 372 -2.53 9.16 15.94
C LEU A 372 -3.79 8.74 15.21
N ARG A 373 -3.92 7.45 14.87
CA ARG A 373 -5.17 6.95 14.28
C ARG A 373 -6.01 6.24 15.33
N PHE A 374 -7.18 6.78 15.63
CA PHE A 374 -8.14 6.14 16.52
C PHE A 374 -9.08 5.28 15.69
N LEU A 375 -9.03 3.95 15.84
CA LEU A 375 -9.80 3.03 14.99
C LEU A 375 -11.24 2.80 15.50
N ASP A 376 -11.43 2.79 16.82
CA ASP A 376 -12.70 2.45 17.48
C ASP A 376 -13.18 3.56 18.45
N ALA A 377 -12.84 4.82 18.15
CA ALA A 377 -13.37 5.95 18.92
C ALA A 377 -14.84 6.20 18.52
N HIS A 378 -15.77 5.69 19.32
CA HIS A 378 -17.21 5.88 19.11
C HIS A 378 -17.80 7.09 19.83
N SER A 379 -17.10 7.64 20.84
CA SER A 379 -17.52 8.88 21.50
C SER A 379 -16.31 9.74 21.92
N PRO A 380 -16.46 11.08 21.97
CA PRO A 380 -15.42 11.98 22.48
C PRO A 380 -15.04 11.70 23.94
N ALA A 381 -15.97 11.20 24.75
CA ALA A 381 -15.73 10.83 26.14
C ALA A 381 -14.70 9.69 26.30
N HIS A 382 -14.50 8.87 25.25
CA HIS A 382 -13.44 7.87 25.26
C HIS A 382 -12.05 8.50 25.26
N LEU A 383 -11.87 9.65 24.59
CA LEU A 383 -10.58 10.34 24.56
C LEU A 383 -10.22 10.93 25.91
N GLU A 384 -11.20 11.40 26.68
CA GLU A 384 -10.95 11.93 28.03
C GLU A 384 -10.35 10.87 28.96
N LYS A 385 -10.68 9.58 28.75
CA LYS A 385 -10.11 8.45 29.50
C LYS A 385 -8.71 8.03 29.05
N THR A 386 -8.24 8.53 27.91
CA THR A 386 -6.91 8.16 27.39
C THR A 386 -5.77 8.94 28.03
N ASP A 387 -6.06 9.94 28.85
CA ASP A 387 -5.08 10.82 29.52
C ASP A 387 -4.11 11.48 28.52
N LEU A 388 -4.68 12.14 27.51
CA LEU A 388 -3.92 12.80 26.44
C LEU A 388 -2.99 13.91 26.95
N GLU A 389 -3.25 14.49 28.12
CA GLU A 389 -2.45 15.59 28.69
C GLU A 389 -1.03 15.12 29.01
N ARG A 390 -0.91 13.90 29.54
CA ARG A 390 0.39 13.27 29.77
C ARG A 390 1.16 13.04 28.47
N LEU A 391 0.47 12.62 27.41
CA LEU A 391 1.08 12.42 26.10
C LEU A 391 1.52 13.73 25.46
N ASP A 392 0.71 14.79 25.61
CA ASP A 392 0.98 16.13 25.09
C ASP A 392 2.31 16.70 25.59
N GLY A 393 2.55 16.65 26.90
CA GLY A 393 3.83 17.05 27.48
C GLY A 393 5.01 16.22 26.97
N ALA A 394 4.85 14.89 26.95
CA ALA A 394 5.93 13.97 26.58
C ALA A 394 6.30 14.05 25.08
N LEU A 395 5.34 14.32 24.19
CA LEU A 395 5.61 14.50 22.76
C LEU A 395 6.49 15.73 22.50
N LEU A 396 6.17 16.86 23.13
CA LEU A 396 6.94 18.10 22.96
C LEU A 396 8.33 18.01 23.58
N GLU A 397 8.45 17.34 24.73
CA GLU A 397 9.74 17.08 25.36
C GLU A 397 10.61 16.16 24.48
N ARG A 398 10.02 15.11 23.92
CA ARG A 398 10.75 14.14 23.10
C ARG A 398 11.10 14.67 21.71
N PHE A 399 10.19 15.42 21.08
CA PHE A 399 10.29 15.87 19.70
C PHE A 399 10.20 17.40 19.61
N PRO A 400 11.28 18.13 19.95
CA PRO A 400 11.28 19.59 19.86
C PRO A 400 11.12 20.10 18.41
N SER A 401 11.35 19.23 17.41
CA SER A 401 11.14 19.52 15.98
C SER A 401 9.81 19.01 15.43
N LEU A 402 8.87 18.60 16.29
CA LEU A 402 7.54 18.18 15.87
C LEU A 402 6.82 19.35 15.20
N ALA A 403 6.53 19.22 13.91
CA ALA A 403 5.85 20.22 13.11
C ALA A 403 4.34 19.99 13.03
N THR A 404 3.91 18.73 13.09
CA THR A 404 2.49 18.38 12.99
C THR A 404 2.16 17.13 13.79
N LEU A 405 1.11 17.22 14.61
CA LEU A 405 0.44 16.11 15.26
C LEU A 405 -0.89 15.87 14.55
N ARG A 406 -0.96 14.84 13.71
CA ARG A 406 -2.20 14.45 13.03
C ARG A 406 -3.01 13.53 13.93
N VAL A 407 -4.30 13.78 14.06
CA VAL A 407 -5.22 12.88 14.77
C VAL A 407 -6.34 12.48 13.82
N VAL A 408 -6.48 11.18 13.59
CA VAL A 408 -7.33 10.60 12.56
C VAL A 408 -8.47 9.85 13.21
N PHE A 409 -9.69 10.16 12.77
CA PHE A 409 -10.92 9.52 13.24
C PHE A 409 -11.66 8.85 12.07
N PRO A 410 -12.39 7.75 12.33
CA PRO A 410 -13.07 6.96 11.30
C PRO A 410 -14.41 7.57 10.89
N ASP A 411 -15.02 8.43 11.72
CA ASP A 411 -16.36 8.99 11.54
C ASP A 411 -16.34 10.52 11.54
N THR A 412 -17.02 11.12 10.56
CA THR A 412 -17.13 12.57 10.35
C THR A 412 -18.22 13.23 11.15
N ALA A 413 -19.30 12.50 11.50
CA ALA A 413 -20.50 13.10 12.09
C ALA A 413 -20.20 13.82 13.41
N SER A 414 -19.12 13.40 14.09
CA SER A 414 -18.68 13.93 15.38
C SER A 414 -17.32 14.63 15.34
N LEU A 415 -16.77 14.92 14.15
CA LEU A 415 -15.39 15.44 14.01
C LEU A 415 -15.16 16.69 14.87
N ARG A 416 -16.13 17.60 14.92
CA ARG A 416 -16.05 18.83 15.76
C ARG A 416 -15.90 18.51 17.25
N GLN A 417 -16.63 17.52 17.76
CA GLN A 417 -16.58 17.14 19.17
C GLN A 417 -15.25 16.44 19.50
N TYR A 418 -14.77 15.59 18.61
CA TYR A 418 -13.44 14.99 18.72
C TYR A 418 -12.34 16.05 18.69
N THR A 419 -12.41 17.03 17.79
CA THR A 419 -11.48 18.16 17.75
C THR A 419 -11.44 18.90 19.08
N GLN A 420 -12.60 19.20 19.66
CA GLN A 420 -12.66 19.87 20.97
C GLN A 420 -12.06 19.01 22.09
N ALA A 421 -12.35 17.69 22.11
CA ALA A 421 -11.81 16.77 23.09
C ALA A 421 -10.29 16.62 22.98
N VAL A 422 -9.74 16.50 21.76
CA VAL A 422 -8.29 16.44 21.51
C VAL A 422 -7.61 17.74 21.92
N ILE A 423 -8.14 18.91 21.53
CA ILE A 423 -7.55 20.21 21.89
C ILE A 423 -7.57 20.41 23.40
N ARG A 424 -8.65 20.01 24.08
CA ARG A 424 -8.74 20.06 25.55
C ARG A 424 -7.74 19.10 26.20
N GLY A 425 -7.62 17.90 25.67
CA GLY A 425 -6.69 16.88 26.17
C GLY A 425 -5.23 17.15 25.82
N MET A 426 -4.92 17.98 24.83
CA MET A 426 -3.56 18.28 24.39
C MET A 426 -3.31 19.80 24.29
N PRO A 427 -3.43 20.52 25.42
CA PRO A 427 -3.41 21.98 25.41
C PRO A 427 -2.10 22.58 24.90
N LYS A 428 -0.93 21.97 25.15
CA LYS A 428 0.38 22.48 24.73
C LYS A 428 0.59 22.35 23.23
N CYS A 429 0.33 21.17 22.64
CA CYS A 429 0.32 20.98 21.19
C CYS A 429 -0.72 21.89 20.51
N GLY A 430 -1.89 22.09 21.14
CA GLY A 430 -2.93 23.00 20.68
C GLY A 430 -2.48 24.46 20.65
N GLN A 431 -1.83 24.94 21.73
CA GLN A 431 -1.27 26.30 21.82
C GLN A 431 -0.20 26.56 20.75
N GLN A 432 0.63 25.55 20.46
CA GLN A 432 1.64 25.62 19.40
C GLN A 432 1.08 25.40 17.99
N ARG A 433 -0.24 25.20 17.86
CA ARG A 433 -0.93 24.93 16.58
C ARG A 433 -0.38 23.70 15.82
N LEU A 434 0.11 22.71 16.56
CA LEU A 434 0.64 21.47 15.97
C LEU A 434 -0.46 20.48 15.62
N VAL A 435 -1.62 20.56 16.29
CA VAL A 435 -2.71 19.58 16.15
C VAL A 435 -3.47 19.81 14.84
N SER A 436 -3.51 18.78 13.99
CA SER A 436 -4.32 18.70 12.79
C SER A 436 -5.27 17.50 12.89
N ILE A 437 -6.57 17.74 12.81
CA ILE A 437 -7.57 16.68 12.83
C ILE A 437 -7.91 16.32 11.39
N VAL A 438 -7.80 15.03 11.03
CA VAL A 438 -7.95 14.54 9.65
C VAL A 438 -9.01 13.44 9.61
N GLU A 439 -9.81 13.43 8.55
CA GLU A 439 -10.77 12.38 8.30
C GLU A 439 -10.08 11.12 7.74
N TRP A 440 -10.56 9.93 8.11
CA TRP A 440 -10.00 8.68 7.59
C TRP A 440 -10.07 8.54 6.06
N THR A 441 -11.17 8.99 5.44
CA THR A 441 -11.40 8.87 3.99
C THR A 441 -10.32 9.61 3.19
N GLU A 442 -9.92 10.80 3.66
CA GLU A 442 -8.83 11.60 3.07
C GLU A 442 -7.46 10.88 3.10
N MET A 443 -7.26 9.90 4.00
CA MET A 443 -6.02 9.11 4.04
C MET A 443 -6.02 7.87 3.15
N GLN A 444 -7.18 7.31 2.79
CA GLN A 444 -7.22 6.16 1.86
C GLN A 444 -6.80 6.59 0.46
N ASP A 445 -7.24 7.77 0.04
CA ASP A 445 -6.83 8.38 -1.23
C ASP A 445 -5.34 8.74 -1.25
N LEU A 446 -4.66 8.87 -0.11
CA LEU A 446 -3.20 9.07 -0.05
C LEU A 446 -2.40 7.76 -0.04
N ALA A 447 -3.04 6.62 0.24
CA ALA A 447 -2.39 5.31 0.32
C ALA A 447 -2.44 4.52 -1.00
N ASP A 448 -3.34 4.91 -1.92
CA ASP A 448 -3.52 4.28 -3.23
C ASP A 448 -2.76 5.01 -4.37
N TRP A 449 -2.04 6.10 -4.04
CA TRP A 449 -1.10 6.82 -4.92
C TRP A 449 0.34 6.49 -4.52
#